data_AF-A0A853GEZ1-F1
#
_entry.id   AF-A0A853GEZ1-F1
#
_cell.length_a   1.000
_cell.length_b   1.000
_cell.length_c   1.000
_cell.angle_alpha   90.00
_cell.angle_beta   90.00
_cell.angle_gamma   90.00
#
_symmetry.space_group_name_H-M   'P 1'
#
loop_
_entity.id
_entity.type
_entity.pdbx_description
1 polymer ?
#
loop_
_entity_poly.entity_id
_entity_poly.type
_entity_poly.pdbx_seq_one_letter_code
_entity_poly.pdbx_strand_id
1 'polypeptide(L)'
;MSTANQELDTFLDREYTAGFVTDIESETIPKGLTEDTIRFLSAKKNEPEFMLEWRLKAYRHWLTMDLPEWAKVSFPRIDFQDISYYSAPKSKADGPKSLDEVDPELLRTYEKLGVPLHERARLAGVAVDAVFDSVSVATTFRKQLAEVGVIFCSFSEAVREYPEIVRQYLGTVVPMGDNYYAALNSAVFSDGSFVFIPKGVRCPMELSTYFRINAQDTGQFERTLIIAEEGASVSYLEGCTAPMRDENQLHAAVVELVALDDAKIKYSTVQNWYPGDKDGVGGIYNFVTKRGDCRGKRSHISWTQVETGSSITWKYPSVILRGDDSVGEFYSVALSNHRQQADTGTKMIHMGKNTRSTIISKGISAGHGSNAYRGLVRITPMAENARNYTQCDSLLIGKRCAAHTFPTIEVQNPSAIVEHEATASRIGEDQLFYAMQRGISAEDAVSMIVNGFCKEVFKELPMEFAVEAQNLLGVSLEGSVG
;
A
#
# COMPACT_ATOMS: atom_id res chain seq x y z
N MET A 1 26.87 -37.80 5.04
CA MET A 1 25.63 -37.01 5.19
C MET A 1 25.41 -36.84 6.68
N SER A 2 25.73 -35.67 7.21
CA SER A 2 25.72 -35.40 8.65
C SER A 2 24.32 -35.02 9.11
N THR A 3 23.96 -35.52 10.29
CA THR A 3 22.74 -35.25 11.07
C THR A 3 22.43 -33.75 11.27
N ALA A 4 23.41 -32.86 11.09
CA ALA A 4 23.24 -31.41 11.08
C ALA A 4 22.31 -30.88 9.96
N ASN A 5 22.14 -31.61 8.85
CA ASN A 5 21.22 -31.21 7.78
C ASN A 5 19.74 -31.50 8.11
N GLN A 6 19.45 -32.46 9.00
CA GLN A 6 18.07 -32.78 9.38
C GLN A 6 17.52 -31.82 10.44
N GLU A 7 18.35 -31.29 11.33
CA GLU A 7 17.94 -30.27 12.31
C GLU A 7 17.79 -28.87 11.67
N LEU A 8 18.51 -28.57 10.58
CA LEU A 8 18.31 -27.35 9.78
C LEU A 8 16.98 -27.35 9.02
N ASP A 9 16.60 -28.46 8.39
CA ASP A 9 15.29 -28.60 7.70
C ASP A 9 14.11 -28.38 8.66
N THR A 10 14.29 -28.65 9.96
CA THR A 10 13.24 -28.45 10.99
C THR A 10 13.17 -26.99 11.49
N PHE A 11 14.20 -26.18 11.26
CA PHE A 11 14.27 -24.76 11.65
C PHE A 11 13.92 -23.81 10.49
N LEU A 12 14.07 -24.28 9.24
CA LEU A 12 13.76 -23.57 7.99
C LEU A 12 12.26 -23.45 7.69
N ASP A 13 11.41 -24.21 8.39
CA ASP A 13 9.94 -24.18 8.32
C ASP A 13 9.32 -23.30 9.42
N ARG A 14 9.92 -22.14 9.75
CA ARG A 14 9.25 -21.17 10.63
C ARG A 14 8.11 -20.50 9.87
N GLU A 15 6.90 -20.98 10.13
CA GLU A 15 5.64 -20.48 9.60
C GLU A 15 5.48 -18.96 9.78
N TYR A 16 4.86 -18.29 8.81
CA TYR A 16 4.50 -16.88 8.88
C TYR A 16 3.72 -16.62 10.19
N THR A 17 4.38 -15.95 11.15
CA THR A 17 3.95 -15.89 12.55
C THR A 17 2.69 -15.04 12.77
N ALA A 18 2.39 -14.14 11.83
CA ALA A 18 1.15 -13.35 11.80
C ALA A 18 -0.02 -14.09 11.13
N GLY A 19 0.14 -15.38 10.80
CA GLY A 19 -0.78 -16.18 9.99
C GLY A 19 -2.06 -16.64 10.67
N PHE A 20 -2.26 -16.29 11.94
CA PHE A 20 -3.35 -16.81 12.74
C PHE A 20 -4.71 -16.21 12.32
N VAL A 21 -5.73 -17.05 12.25
CA VAL A 21 -7.13 -16.65 12.05
C VAL A 21 -7.74 -16.26 13.39
N THR A 22 -8.57 -15.21 13.41
CA THR A 22 -9.39 -14.84 14.57
C THR A 22 -10.83 -15.23 14.30
N ASP A 23 -11.43 -16.08 15.14
CA ASP A 23 -12.80 -16.58 14.96
C ASP A 23 -13.82 -15.53 15.43
N ILE A 24 -14.18 -14.61 14.53
CA ILE A 24 -15.16 -13.57 14.80
C ILE A 24 -16.44 -13.88 14.02
N GLU A 25 -17.57 -14.01 14.73
CA GLU A 25 -18.88 -14.13 14.07
C GLU A 25 -19.10 -12.93 13.12
N SER A 26 -19.29 -13.21 11.83
CA SER A 26 -19.41 -12.18 10.80
C SER A 26 -20.72 -12.32 10.02
N GLU A 27 -21.24 -11.19 9.53
CA GLU A 27 -22.31 -11.13 8.54
C GLU A 27 -21.67 -11.00 7.16
N THR A 28 -21.74 -12.07 6.36
CA THR A 28 -21.16 -12.14 5.01
C THR A 28 -22.26 -12.32 3.98
N ILE A 29 -22.22 -11.56 2.89
CA ILE A 29 -23.20 -11.73 1.79
C ILE A 29 -22.81 -12.91 0.88
N PRO A 30 -23.78 -13.51 0.17
CA PRO A 30 -23.47 -14.53 -0.84
C PRO A 30 -22.47 -14.03 -1.88
N LYS A 31 -21.68 -14.95 -2.41
CA LYS A 31 -20.74 -14.70 -3.50
C LYS A 31 -21.49 -14.22 -4.75
N GLY A 32 -20.85 -13.32 -5.51
CA GLY A 32 -21.38 -12.83 -6.78
C GLY A 32 -21.44 -11.31 -6.87
N LEU A 33 -21.11 -10.81 -8.06
CA LEU A 33 -21.12 -9.38 -8.36
C LEU A 33 -22.24 -9.04 -9.35
N THR A 34 -23.29 -8.40 -8.84
CA THR A 34 -24.46 -7.93 -9.59
C THR A 34 -24.81 -6.49 -9.21
N GLU A 35 -25.71 -5.85 -9.97
CA GLU A 35 -26.28 -4.56 -9.54
C GLU A 35 -26.97 -4.66 -8.17
N ASP A 36 -27.56 -5.80 -7.83
CA ASP A 36 -28.22 -6.02 -6.53
C ASP A 36 -27.21 -6.09 -5.40
N THR A 37 -26.04 -6.71 -5.61
CA THR A 37 -24.91 -6.69 -4.67
C THR A 37 -24.49 -5.24 -4.36
N ILE A 38 -24.43 -4.39 -5.39
CA ILE A 38 -24.04 -2.98 -5.25
C ILE A 38 -25.13 -2.17 -4.53
N ARG A 39 -26.39 -2.38 -4.88
CA ARG A 39 -27.53 -1.75 -4.18
C ARG A 39 -27.57 -2.14 -2.71
N PHE A 40 -27.31 -3.40 -2.41
CA PHE A 40 -27.20 -3.89 -1.04
C PHE A 40 -26.06 -3.19 -0.29
N LEU A 41 -24.85 -3.14 -0.86
CA LEU A 41 -23.70 -2.46 -0.27
C LEU A 41 -24.00 -1.00 0.06
N SER A 42 -24.58 -0.28 -0.89
CA SER A 42 -24.92 1.13 -0.74
C SER A 42 -26.00 1.37 0.32
N ALA A 43 -27.05 0.52 0.33
CA ALA A 43 -28.12 0.57 1.32
C ALA A 43 -27.63 0.22 2.73
N LYS A 44 -26.81 -0.82 2.89
CA LYS A 44 -26.25 -1.26 4.18
C LYS A 44 -25.44 -0.15 4.86
N LYS A 45 -24.76 0.68 4.08
CA LYS A 45 -23.96 1.81 4.57
C LYS A 45 -24.73 3.13 4.68
N ASN A 46 -26.00 3.15 4.26
CA ASN A 46 -26.83 4.35 4.21
C ASN A 46 -26.18 5.47 3.37
N GLU A 47 -25.68 5.11 2.18
CA GLU A 47 -25.06 6.06 1.26
C GLU A 47 -26.12 6.96 0.58
N PRO A 48 -25.80 8.23 0.29
CA PRO A 48 -26.64 9.09 -0.54
C PRO A 48 -26.78 8.57 -1.98
N GLU A 49 -27.86 8.95 -2.67
CA GLU A 49 -28.19 8.47 -4.02
C GLU A 49 -27.06 8.66 -5.05
N PHE A 50 -26.31 9.76 -4.96
CA PHE A 50 -25.22 10.02 -5.90
C PHE A 50 -24.09 8.97 -5.81
N MET A 51 -23.85 8.40 -4.63
CA MET A 51 -22.85 7.35 -4.45
C MET A 51 -23.34 6.03 -5.04
N LEU A 52 -24.62 5.69 -4.87
CA LEU A 52 -25.21 4.53 -5.53
C LEU A 52 -25.11 4.64 -7.06
N GLU A 53 -25.46 5.81 -7.61
CA GLU A 53 -25.32 6.05 -9.05
C GLU A 53 -23.87 5.94 -9.53
N TRP A 54 -22.92 6.48 -8.77
CA TRP A 54 -21.50 6.40 -9.06
C TRP A 54 -21.04 4.93 -9.15
N ARG A 55 -21.39 4.12 -8.14
CA ARG A 55 -21.06 2.68 -8.10
C ARG A 55 -21.67 1.91 -9.26
N LEU A 56 -22.95 2.14 -9.56
CA LEU A 56 -23.64 1.47 -10.67
C LEU A 56 -23.04 1.86 -12.03
N LYS A 57 -22.67 3.13 -12.23
CA LYS A 57 -21.97 3.59 -13.44
C LYS A 57 -20.60 2.90 -13.57
N ALA A 58 -19.84 2.81 -12.48
CA ALA A 58 -18.55 2.11 -12.46
C ALA A 58 -18.70 0.63 -12.84
N TYR A 59 -19.68 -0.07 -12.26
CA TYR A 59 -19.95 -1.47 -12.56
C TYR A 59 -20.34 -1.72 -14.01
N ARG A 60 -21.28 -0.93 -14.54
CA ARG A 60 -21.69 -1.04 -15.95
C ARG A 60 -20.54 -0.79 -16.91
N HIS A 61 -19.68 0.17 -16.59
CA HIS A 61 -18.48 0.42 -17.39
C HIS A 61 -17.48 -0.74 -17.27
N TRP A 62 -17.24 -1.25 -16.06
CA TRP A 62 -16.34 -2.37 -15.81
C TRP A 62 -16.72 -3.62 -16.64
N LEU A 63 -18.01 -3.92 -16.78
CA LEU A 63 -18.50 -5.02 -17.63
C LEU A 63 -18.11 -4.89 -19.12
N THR A 64 -17.75 -3.69 -19.57
CA THR A 64 -17.31 -3.42 -20.96
C THR A 64 -15.79 -3.44 -21.13
N MET A 65 -15.03 -3.61 -20.05
CA MET A 65 -13.57 -3.55 -20.06
C MET A 65 -12.94 -4.93 -20.26
N ASP A 66 -11.85 -4.97 -21.01
CA ASP A 66 -11.01 -6.17 -21.14
C ASP A 66 -10.04 -6.28 -19.95
N LEU A 67 -9.77 -7.52 -19.53
CA LEU A 67 -8.80 -7.80 -18.49
C LEU A 67 -7.37 -7.52 -19.02
N PRO A 68 -6.55 -6.73 -18.32
CA PRO A 68 -5.22 -6.40 -18.80
C PRO A 68 -4.21 -7.55 -18.62
N GLU A 69 -3.47 -7.89 -19.69
CA GLU A 69 -2.49 -9.01 -19.72
C GLU A 69 -1.04 -8.55 -19.95
N TRP A 70 -0.76 -7.24 -19.92
CA TRP A 70 0.54 -6.69 -20.32
C TRP A 70 1.62 -6.72 -19.23
N ALA A 71 1.24 -6.92 -17.96
CA ALA A 71 2.18 -6.87 -16.84
C ALA A 71 3.10 -8.08 -16.79
N LYS A 72 4.27 -7.92 -16.18
CA LYS A 72 5.28 -8.97 -16.01
C LYS A 72 4.94 -9.87 -14.80
N VAL A 73 3.69 -10.33 -14.74
CA VAL A 73 3.17 -11.22 -13.71
C VAL A 73 2.27 -12.28 -14.36
N SER A 74 2.19 -13.45 -13.76
CA SER A 74 1.34 -14.56 -14.22
C SER A 74 0.53 -15.11 -13.05
N PHE A 75 -0.80 -15.11 -13.19
CA PHE A 75 -1.75 -15.71 -12.24
C PHE A 75 -2.90 -16.39 -12.97
N PRO A 76 -3.57 -17.37 -12.33
CA PRO A 76 -4.86 -17.85 -12.75
C PRO A 76 -5.88 -16.71 -12.88
N ARG A 77 -6.80 -16.82 -13.82
CA ARG A 77 -7.88 -15.85 -13.96
C ARG A 77 -8.74 -15.85 -12.70
N ILE A 78 -8.97 -14.67 -12.14
CA ILE A 78 -9.82 -14.47 -10.96
C ILE A 78 -11.28 -14.63 -11.39
N ASP A 79 -12.02 -15.49 -10.69
CA ASP A 79 -13.48 -15.56 -10.81
C ASP A 79 -14.13 -14.54 -9.87
N PHE A 80 -14.51 -13.38 -10.42
CA PHE A 80 -15.16 -12.32 -9.68
C PHE A 80 -16.56 -12.72 -9.16
N GLN A 81 -17.18 -13.77 -9.68
CA GLN A 81 -18.46 -14.25 -9.16
C GLN A 81 -18.30 -15.19 -7.95
N ASP A 82 -17.09 -15.70 -7.70
CA ASP A 82 -16.78 -16.54 -6.55
C ASP A 82 -16.26 -15.74 -5.33
N ILE A 83 -16.31 -14.40 -5.40
CA ILE A 83 -15.89 -13.50 -4.33
C ILE A 83 -17.10 -13.01 -3.54
N SER A 84 -16.99 -12.98 -2.20
CA SER A 84 -17.88 -12.18 -1.37
C SER A 84 -17.38 -10.74 -1.25
N TYR A 85 -18.25 -9.78 -1.53
CA TYR A 85 -17.90 -8.35 -1.57
C TYR A 85 -18.22 -7.60 -0.27
N TYR A 86 -18.80 -8.28 0.72
CA TYR A 86 -19.09 -7.71 2.02
C TYR A 86 -18.99 -8.77 3.11
N SER A 87 -18.17 -8.49 4.11
CA SER A 87 -18.17 -9.19 5.38
C SER A 87 -17.87 -8.19 6.49
N ALA A 88 -18.68 -8.21 7.53
CA ALA A 88 -18.47 -7.38 8.71
C ALA A 88 -18.66 -8.23 9.97
N PRO A 89 -17.85 -8.04 11.04
CA PRO A 89 -18.12 -8.62 12.34
C PRO A 89 -19.55 -8.29 12.80
N LYS A 90 -20.26 -9.27 13.38
CA LYS A 90 -21.57 -9.03 13.99
C LYS A 90 -21.40 -8.14 15.21
N SER A 91 -21.64 -6.84 15.06
CA SER A 91 -21.80 -5.94 16.19
C SER A 91 -23.11 -6.23 16.93
N LYS A 92 -23.06 -6.27 18.26
CA LYS A 92 -24.26 -6.23 19.12
C LYS A 92 -24.90 -4.84 19.04
N ALA A 93 -25.68 -4.57 17.99
CA ALA A 93 -26.62 -3.43 17.81
C ALA A 93 -26.11 -1.98 18.02
N ASP A 94 -24.98 -1.75 18.66
CA ASP A 94 -24.28 -0.49 18.87
C ASP A 94 -22.78 -0.79 18.69
N GLY A 95 -22.10 -0.08 17.78
CA GLY A 95 -20.65 -0.20 17.64
C GLY A 95 -19.92 0.23 18.93
N PRO A 96 -18.70 -0.26 19.19
CA PRO A 96 -17.97 0.07 20.40
C PRO A 96 -17.68 1.58 20.47
N LYS A 97 -18.17 2.24 21.52
CA LYS A 97 -17.99 3.68 21.79
C LYS A 97 -16.64 4.00 22.43
N SER A 98 -15.91 2.97 22.87
CA SER A 98 -14.55 3.03 23.38
C SER A 98 -13.79 1.73 23.08
N LEU A 99 -12.47 1.76 23.22
CA LEU A 99 -11.61 0.57 23.11
C LEU A 99 -11.99 -0.53 24.11
N ASP A 100 -12.69 -0.20 25.20
CA ASP A 100 -13.14 -1.17 26.22
C ASP A 100 -14.38 -1.97 25.79
N GLU A 101 -15.13 -1.49 24.79
CA GLU A 101 -16.31 -2.16 24.22
C GLU A 101 -15.96 -3.07 23.02
N VAL A 102 -14.70 -3.06 22.60
CA VAL A 102 -14.17 -3.89 21.52
C VAL A 102 -14.05 -5.34 21.99
N ASP A 103 -14.32 -6.30 21.08
CA ASP A 103 -14.21 -7.72 21.40
C ASP A 103 -12.81 -8.04 21.98
N PRO A 104 -12.72 -8.65 23.18
CA PRO A 104 -11.45 -9.01 23.79
C PRO A 104 -10.54 -9.85 22.90
N GLU A 105 -11.11 -10.64 21.98
CA GLU A 105 -10.35 -11.43 21.02
C GLU A 105 -9.69 -10.57 19.93
N LEU A 106 -10.36 -9.49 19.52
CA LEU A 106 -9.81 -8.48 18.61
C LEU A 106 -8.67 -7.70 19.29
N LEU A 107 -8.83 -7.33 20.56
CA LEU A 107 -7.78 -6.68 21.37
C LEU A 107 -6.54 -7.57 21.55
N ARG A 108 -6.74 -8.85 21.89
CA ARG A 108 -5.65 -9.85 21.97
C ARG A 108 -4.96 -10.07 20.64
N THR A 109 -5.71 -9.96 19.54
CA THR A 109 -5.19 -10.08 18.19
C THR A 109 -4.21 -8.93 17.86
N TYR A 110 -4.55 -7.69 18.22
CA TYR A 110 -3.63 -6.55 18.07
C TYR A 110 -2.37 -6.69 18.93
N GLU A 111 -2.51 -7.16 20.18
CA GLU A 111 -1.38 -7.42 21.07
C GLU A 111 -0.43 -8.48 20.49
N LYS A 112 -0.97 -9.57 19.92
CA LYS A 112 -0.19 -10.62 19.24
C LYS A 112 0.51 -10.14 17.98
N LEU A 113 -0.12 -9.25 17.20
CA LEU A 113 0.50 -8.64 16.03
C LEU A 113 1.62 -7.64 16.39
N GLY A 114 1.83 -7.37 17.68
CA GLY A 114 2.78 -6.36 18.13
C GLY A 114 2.34 -4.94 17.81
N VAL A 115 1.07 -4.72 17.45
CA VAL A 115 0.48 -3.39 17.21
C VAL A 115 0.26 -2.74 18.58
N PRO A 116 1.08 -1.75 18.98
CA PRO A 116 1.02 -1.20 20.31
C PRO A 116 -0.14 -0.20 20.41
N LEU A 117 -1.36 -0.71 20.57
CA LEU A 117 -2.60 0.07 20.64
C LEU A 117 -2.60 1.14 21.75
N HIS A 118 -1.92 0.88 22.88
CA HIS A 118 -2.09 1.69 24.09
C HIS A 118 -0.80 2.33 24.62
N GLU A 119 0.35 1.66 24.50
CA GLU A 119 1.56 2.10 25.23
C GLU A 119 2.50 3.00 24.41
N ARG A 120 2.61 2.82 23.08
CA ARG A 120 3.41 3.73 22.23
C ARG A 120 2.61 4.95 21.74
N ALA A 121 1.34 4.78 21.41
CA ALA A 121 0.45 5.88 20.99
C ALA A 121 0.35 7.01 22.04
N ARG A 122 0.43 6.67 23.33
CA ARG A 122 0.39 7.62 24.46
C ARG A 122 1.72 8.36 24.70
N LEU A 123 2.83 7.83 24.17
CA LEU A 123 4.17 8.44 24.26
C LEU A 123 4.59 9.15 22.96
N ALA A 124 4.01 8.78 21.81
CA ALA A 124 4.43 9.25 20.48
C ALA A 124 3.45 10.22 19.77
N GLY A 125 2.22 10.37 20.28
CA GLY A 125 1.24 11.31 19.73
C GLY A 125 0.79 10.99 18.31
N VAL A 126 0.49 9.72 18.00
CA VAL A 126 0.04 9.23 16.67
C VAL A 126 -1.45 8.86 16.73
N ALA A 127 -2.25 9.28 15.75
CA ALA A 127 -3.65 8.86 15.62
C ALA A 127 -3.76 7.57 14.80
N VAL A 128 -4.30 6.52 15.41
CA VAL A 128 -4.50 5.21 14.77
C VAL A 128 -5.98 4.99 14.49
N ASP A 129 -6.31 4.68 13.23
CA ASP A 129 -7.57 4.10 12.81
C ASP A 129 -7.35 2.61 12.46
N ALA A 130 -8.10 1.72 13.11
CA ALA A 130 -7.93 0.29 12.91
C ALA A 130 -9.09 -0.25 12.07
N VAL A 131 -8.81 -0.71 10.85
CA VAL A 131 -9.81 -1.22 9.90
C VAL A 131 -9.70 -2.73 9.83
N PHE A 132 -10.82 -3.41 10.10
CA PHE A 132 -10.91 -4.87 10.07
C PHE A 132 -11.91 -5.30 9.00
N ASP A 133 -11.44 -6.07 8.03
CA ASP A 133 -12.17 -6.47 6.81
C ASP A 133 -12.73 -5.28 6.01
N SER A 134 -13.93 -4.82 6.39
CA SER A 134 -14.73 -3.82 5.67
C SER A 134 -15.21 -2.66 6.54
N VAL A 135 -14.79 -2.55 7.82
CA VAL A 135 -15.30 -1.53 8.75
C VAL A 135 -14.19 -0.99 9.66
N SER A 136 -14.12 0.34 9.83
CA SER A 136 -13.30 0.99 10.85
C SER A 136 -13.83 0.73 12.27
N VAL A 137 -12.95 0.28 13.17
CA VAL A 137 -13.31 -0.20 14.53
C VAL A 137 -13.04 0.86 15.62
N ALA A 138 -12.02 1.70 15.48
CA ALA A 138 -11.69 2.73 16.47
C ALA A 138 -10.77 3.82 15.91
N THR A 139 -11.15 5.10 16.07
CA THR A 139 -10.29 6.25 15.78
C THR A 139 -9.84 6.93 17.08
N THR A 140 -8.55 6.86 17.39
CA THR A 140 -7.96 7.59 18.53
C THR A 140 -7.74 9.07 18.18
N PHE A 141 -7.74 9.98 19.18
CA PHE A 141 -7.44 11.42 19.02
C PHE A 141 -8.42 12.29 18.20
N ARG A 142 -9.62 11.80 17.88
CA ARG A 142 -10.67 12.54 17.15
C ARG A 142 -10.93 13.97 17.67
N LYS A 143 -10.89 14.19 18.99
CA LYS A 143 -11.07 15.52 19.60
C LYS A 143 -9.93 16.49 19.26
N GLN A 144 -8.67 16.05 19.35
CA GLN A 144 -7.51 16.91 19.09
C GLN A 144 -7.39 17.26 17.60
N LEU A 145 -7.74 16.33 16.71
CA LEU A 145 -7.79 16.60 15.27
C LEU A 145 -8.93 17.58 14.93
N ALA A 146 -10.10 17.43 15.56
CA ALA A 146 -11.22 18.34 15.38
C ALA A 146 -10.93 19.77 15.87
N GLU A 147 -10.14 19.94 16.94
CA GLU A 147 -9.73 21.27 17.45
C GLU A 147 -8.95 22.09 16.42
N VAL A 148 -8.20 21.43 15.53
CA VAL A 148 -7.46 22.07 14.43
C VAL A 148 -8.17 21.95 13.08
N GLY A 149 -9.41 21.46 13.07
CA GLY A 149 -10.24 21.31 11.87
C GLY A 149 -9.84 20.16 10.93
N VAL A 150 -8.95 19.27 11.35
CA VAL A 150 -8.58 18.07 10.57
C VAL A 150 -9.71 17.05 10.68
N ILE A 151 -10.18 16.57 9.54
CA ILE A 151 -11.15 15.47 9.46
C ILE A 151 -10.36 14.21 9.16
N PHE A 152 -10.41 13.23 10.07
CA PHE A 152 -9.89 11.89 9.85
C PHE A 152 -10.95 10.89 10.32
N CYS A 153 -11.54 10.18 9.38
CA CYS A 153 -12.58 9.19 9.61
C CYS A 153 -12.61 8.15 8.49
N SER A 154 -13.50 7.16 8.60
CA SER A 154 -13.70 6.20 7.53
C SER A 154 -14.34 6.85 6.30
N PHE A 155 -14.11 6.28 5.13
CA PHE A 155 -14.69 6.76 3.88
C PHE A 155 -16.23 6.73 3.94
N SER A 156 -16.79 5.68 4.55
CA SER A 156 -18.24 5.54 4.74
C SER A 156 -18.82 6.64 5.65
N GLU A 157 -18.10 7.06 6.69
CA GLU A 157 -18.48 8.20 7.52
C GLU A 157 -18.42 9.51 6.72
N ALA A 158 -17.35 9.73 5.97
CA ALA A 158 -17.19 10.93 5.15
C ALA A 158 -18.28 11.10 4.09
N VAL A 159 -18.73 10.01 3.47
CA VAL A 159 -19.84 10.02 2.51
C VAL A 159 -21.16 10.51 3.14
N ARG A 160 -21.39 10.22 4.43
CA ARG A 160 -22.61 10.60 5.14
C ARG A 160 -22.54 12.00 5.73
N GLU A 161 -21.42 12.31 6.40
CA GLU A 161 -21.24 13.55 7.16
C GLU A 161 -20.71 14.71 6.30
N TYR A 162 -19.92 14.41 5.26
CA TYR A 162 -19.28 15.40 4.38
C TYR A 162 -19.52 15.14 2.88
N PRO A 163 -20.77 14.87 2.44
CA PRO A 163 -21.07 14.45 1.07
C PRO A 163 -20.62 15.45 0.01
N GLU A 164 -20.66 16.75 0.30
CA GLU A 164 -20.27 17.80 -0.65
C GLU A 164 -18.76 17.78 -0.93
N ILE A 165 -17.93 17.57 0.09
CA ILE A 165 -16.46 17.48 -0.08
C ILE A 165 -16.12 16.19 -0.82
N VAL A 166 -16.74 15.07 -0.44
CA VAL A 166 -16.51 13.78 -1.13
C VAL A 166 -16.92 13.90 -2.59
N ARG A 167 -18.09 14.46 -2.90
CA ARG A 167 -18.55 14.65 -4.29
C ARG A 167 -17.62 15.55 -5.10
N GLN A 168 -17.00 16.56 -4.48
CA GLN A 168 -16.08 17.47 -5.15
C GLN A 168 -14.77 16.78 -5.57
N TYR A 169 -14.26 15.82 -4.79
CA TYR A 169 -12.92 15.27 -4.97
C TYR A 169 -12.86 13.80 -5.40
N LEU A 170 -13.86 12.99 -5.07
CA LEU A 170 -13.92 11.57 -5.41
C LEU A 170 -13.82 11.37 -6.92
N GLY A 171 -12.85 10.54 -7.33
CA GLY A 171 -12.63 10.19 -8.73
C GLY A 171 -12.02 11.32 -9.58
N THR A 172 -11.62 12.43 -8.97
CA THR A 172 -10.96 13.52 -9.71
C THR A 172 -9.50 13.20 -10.04
N VAL A 173 -8.88 12.27 -9.30
CA VAL A 173 -7.49 11.86 -9.51
C VAL A 173 -7.44 10.46 -10.11
N VAL A 174 -8.24 9.53 -9.59
CA VAL A 174 -8.44 8.18 -10.13
C VAL A 174 -9.91 8.02 -10.53
N PRO A 175 -10.27 8.35 -11.79
CA PRO A 175 -11.64 8.24 -12.28
C PRO A 175 -12.23 6.84 -12.12
N MET A 176 -13.57 6.76 -12.07
CA MET A 176 -14.28 5.49 -11.91
C MET A 176 -13.95 4.43 -12.98
N GLY A 177 -13.45 4.84 -14.15
CA GLY A 177 -13.06 3.95 -15.25
C GLY A 177 -11.56 3.95 -15.55
N ASP A 178 -10.71 4.38 -14.60
CA ASP A 178 -9.28 4.58 -14.83
C ASP A 178 -8.57 3.33 -15.39
N ASN A 179 -8.85 2.18 -14.81
CA ASN A 179 -8.38 0.87 -15.24
C ASN A 179 -9.31 -0.22 -14.70
N TYR A 180 -9.11 -1.46 -15.16
CA TYR A 180 -9.99 -2.60 -14.84
C TYR A 180 -10.20 -2.78 -13.32
N TYR A 181 -9.13 -2.78 -12.52
CA TYR A 181 -9.22 -2.98 -11.07
C TYR A 181 -9.71 -1.74 -10.33
N ALA A 182 -9.39 -0.53 -10.81
CA ALA A 182 -9.94 0.72 -10.26
C ALA A 182 -11.46 0.85 -10.51
N ALA A 183 -11.96 0.35 -11.65
CA ALA A 183 -13.38 0.32 -11.96
C ALA A 183 -14.14 -0.70 -11.11
N LEU A 184 -13.56 -1.89 -10.93
CA LEU A 184 -14.06 -2.87 -9.97
C LEU A 184 -14.12 -2.28 -8.56
N ASN A 185 -13.01 -1.71 -8.07
CA ASN A 185 -12.96 -1.04 -6.78
C ASN A 185 -14.06 0.03 -6.67
N SER A 186 -14.18 0.93 -7.65
CA SER A 186 -15.17 2.02 -7.64
C SER A 186 -16.62 1.53 -7.55
N ALA A 187 -16.91 0.33 -8.02
CA ALA A 187 -18.23 -0.29 -7.87
C ALA A 187 -18.44 -0.86 -6.45
N VAL A 188 -17.45 -1.57 -5.91
CA VAL A 188 -17.66 -2.48 -4.77
C VAL A 188 -16.98 -2.08 -3.46
N PHE A 189 -16.14 -1.03 -3.45
CA PHE A 189 -15.34 -0.70 -2.26
C PHE A 189 -16.21 -0.58 -1.01
N SER A 190 -15.78 -1.25 0.07
CA SER A 190 -16.56 -1.38 1.29
C SER A 190 -16.29 -0.24 2.27
N ASP A 191 -15.03 0.12 2.46
CA ASP A 191 -14.66 1.27 3.29
C ASP A 191 -13.29 1.81 2.86
N GLY A 192 -12.63 2.58 3.71
CA GLY A 192 -11.29 3.10 3.52
C GLY A 192 -11.11 4.34 4.38
N SER A 193 -10.11 5.16 4.07
CA SER A 193 -9.80 6.33 4.91
C SER A 193 -10.13 7.64 4.19
N PHE A 194 -10.74 8.58 4.90
CA PHE A 194 -10.93 9.95 4.43
C PHE A 194 -10.16 10.91 5.33
N VAL A 195 -9.32 11.74 4.70
CA VAL A 195 -8.55 12.77 5.39
C VAL A 195 -8.74 14.10 4.70
N PHE A 196 -9.14 15.13 5.45
CA PHE A 196 -9.19 16.50 4.98
C PHE A 196 -8.42 17.40 5.95
N ILE A 197 -7.47 18.16 5.42
CA ILE A 197 -6.66 19.12 6.19
C ILE A 197 -6.96 20.53 5.67
N PRO A 198 -7.51 21.42 6.52
CA PRO A 198 -7.94 22.75 6.10
C PRO A 198 -6.75 23.68 5.85
N LYS A 199 -7.03 24.80 5.17
CA LYS A 199 -6.04 25.81 4.79
C LYS A 199 -5.14 26.24 5.96
N GLY A 200 -3.83 26.20 5.73
CA GLY A 200 -2.78 26.66 6.65
C GLY A 200 -2.52 25.72 7.83
N VAL A 201 -3.21 24.58 7.93
CA VAL A 201 -3.05 23.66 9.06
C VAL A 201 -1.96 22.63 8.77
N ARG A 202 -0.97 22.60 9.66
CA ARG A 202 -0.06 21.46 9.77
C ARG A 202 -0.66 20.46 10.74
N CYS A 203 -0.91 19.25 10.27
CA CYS A 203 -1.42 18.16 11.11
C CYS A 203 -0.48 17.99 12.32
N PRO A 204 -1.00 18.03 13.56
CA PRO A 204 -0.16 18.03 14.77
C PRO A 204 0.52 16.68 15.02
N MET A 205 0.09 15.65 14.32
CA MET A 205 0.52 14.26 14.46
C MET A 205 0.54 13.53 13.13
N GLU A 206 1.19 12.38 13.10
CA GLU A 206 1.05 11.44 12.00
C GLU A 206 -0.29 10.70 12.11
N LEU A 207 -0.94 10.52 10.97
CA LEU A 207 -2.15 9.73 10.86
C LEU A 207 -1.75 8.34 10.40
N SER A 208 -2.27 7.30 11.05
CA SER A 208 -1.99 5.92 10.69
C SER A 208 -3.30 5.15 10.54
N THR A 209 -3.44 4.41 9.45
CA THR A 209 -4.50 3.41 9.31
C THR A 209 -3.87 2.03 9.20
N TYR A 210 -4.34 1.09 10.01
CA TYR A 210 -3.90 -0.30 9.95
C TYR A 210 -5.03 -1.18 9.42
N PHE A 211 -4.79 -1.83 8.28
CA PHE A 211 -5.73 -2.74 7.64
C PHE A 211 -5.35 -4.19 7.96
N ARG A 212 -6.31 -4.97 8.47
CA ARG A 212 -6.18 -6.42 8.61
C ARG A 212 -7.29 -7.13 7.85
N ILE A 213 -6.92 -8.06 6.97
CA ILE A 213 -7.85 -9.01 6.36
C ILE A 213 -8.08 -10.15 7.35
N ASN A 214 -9.31 -10.57 7.60
CA ASN A 214 -9.60 -11.72 8.48
C ASN A 214 -10.71 -12.63 7.94
N ALA A 215 -11.68 -12.15 7.17
CA ALA A 215 -12.78 -12.96 6.65
C ALA A 215 -12.36 -13.85 5.47
N GLN A 216 -12.79 -15.13 5.47
CA GLN A 216 -12.53 -16.11 4.40
C GLN A 216 -13.37 -15.77 3.16
N ASP A 217 -12.84 -16.03 1.96
CA ASP A 217 -13.51 -15.78 0.66
C ASP A 217 -13.96 -14.33 0.36
N THR A 218 -13.44 -13.34 1.10
CA THR A 218 -13.74 -11.93 0.85
C THR A 218 -12.64 -11.24 0.04
N GLY A 219 -13.04 -10.44 -0.95
CA GLY A 219 -12.12 -9.49 -1.59
C GLY A 219 -12.04 -8.21 -0.77
N GLN A 220 -10.83 -7.69 -0.54
CA GLN A 220 -10.64 -6.40 0.12
C GLN A 220 -10.58 -5.29 -0.92
N PHE A 221 -11.59 -4.43 -0.88
CA PHE A 221 -11.68 -3.26 -1.74
C PHE A 221 -11.82 -2.02 -0.87
N GLU A 222 -10.74 -1.26 -0.80
CA GLU A 222 -10.69 -0.04 -0.01
C GLU A 222 -10.42 1.18 -0.88
N ARG A 223 -10.90 2.33 -0.41
CA ARG A 223 -10.64 3.61 -1.08
C ARG A 223 -10.22 4.69 -0.09
N THR A 224 -9.03 5.22 -0.30
CA THR A 224 -8.47 6.29 0.53
C THR A 224 -8.48 7.61 -0.24
N LEU A 225 -9.00 8.67 0.38
CA LEU A 225 -9.04 10.01 -0.20
C LEU A 225 -8.44 11.02 0.80
N ILE A 226 -7.34 11.65 0.42
CA ILE A 226 -6.64 12.64 1.24
C ILE A 226 -6.61 13.97 0.49
N ILE A 227 -7.15 15.02 1.12
CA ILE A 227 -7.14 16.39 0.59
C ILE A 227 -6.39 17.30 1.55
N ALA A 228 -5.31 17.92 1.06
CA ALA A 228 -4.58 18.95 1.77
C ALA A 228 -4.83 20.31 1.08
N GLU A 229 -5.50 21.21 1.79
CA GLU A 229 -5.76 22.56 1.31
C GLU A 229 -4.51 23.44 1.27
N GLU A 230 -4.65 24.70 0.85
CA GLU A 230 -3.53 25.62 0.68
C GLU A 230 -2.69 25.74 1.97
N GLY A 231 -1.38 25.54 1.89
CA GLY A 231 -0.45 25.59 3.01
C GLY A 231 -0.64 24.47 4.05
N ALA A 232 -1.48 23.47 3.77
CA ALA A 232 -1.73 22.36 4.68
C ALA A 232 -0.62 21.29 4.62
N SER A 233 -0.42 20.55 5.71
CA SER A 233 0.58 19.48 5.76
C SER A 233 0.10 18.26 6.53
N VAL A 234 0.33 17.06 5.98
CA VAL A 234 0.01 15.79 6.64
C VAL A 234 1.06 14.72 6.36
N SER A 235 1.33 13.88 7.35
CA SER A 235 2.04 12.60 7.24
C SER A 235 1.02 11.51 7.51
N TYR A 236 0.76 10.68 6.50
CA TYR A 236 -0.19 9.58 6.55
C TYR A 236 0.54 8.26 6.35
N LEU A 237 0.22 7.27 7.17
CA LEU A 237 0.75 5.93 7.11
C LEU A 237 -0.37 4.92 6.89
N GLU A 238 -0.08 3.95 6.04
CA GLU A 238 -0.90 2.77 5.81
C GLU A 238 -0.08 1.51 6.17
N GLY A 239 -0.55 0.77 7.17
CA GLY A 239 -0.04 -0.56 7.50
C GLY A 239 -1.01 -1.64 7.03
N CYS A 240 -0.53 -2.75 6.48
CA CYS A 240 -1.40 -3.89 6.17
C CYS A 240 -0.76 -5.24 6.54
N THR A 241 -1.54 -6.12 7.19
CA THR A 241 -1.19 -7.53 7.45
C THR A 241 -2.35 -8.48 7.16
N ALA A 242 -2.07 -9.75 6.85
CA ALA A 242 -3.09 -10.77 6.60
C ALA A 242 -2.75 -12.11 7.24
N PRO A 243 -3.76 -12.96 7.56
CA PRO A 243 -3.59 -14.33 8.02
C PRO A 243 -3.08 -15.25 6.89
N MET A 244 -2.59 -16.44 7.27
CA MET A 244 -2.19 -17.50 6.34
C MET A 244 -3.42 -18.17 5.77
N ARG A 245 -3.46 -18.33 4.44
CA ARG A 245 -4.52 -19.03 3.74
C ARG A 245 -4.04 -19.71 2.46
N ASP A 246 -4.62 -20.88 2.20
CA ASP A 246 -4.36 -21.67 1.00
C ASP A 246 -5.06 -21.07 -0.25
N GLU A 247 -6.13 -20.30 -0.07
CA GLU A 247 -6.85 -19.61 -1.14
C GLU A 247 -6.25 -18.23 -1.45
N ASN A 248 -6.17 -17.88 -2.74
CA ASN A 248 -5.73 -16.54 -3.15
C ASN A 248 -6.78 -15.48 -2.83
N GLN A 249 -6.37 -14.41 -2.15
CA GLN A 249 -7.23 -13.28 -1.85
C GLN A 249 -6.85 -12.06 -2.71
N LEU A 250 -7.86 -11.38 -3.24
CA LEU A 250 -7.68 -10.14 -4.01
C LEU A 250 -7.78 -8.92 -3.08
N HIS A 251 -6.69 -8.16 -3.02
CA HIS A 251 -6.65 -6.82 -2.44
C HIS A 251 -6.53 -5.81 -3.58
N ALA A 252 -7.57 -5.02 -3.79
CA ALA A 252 -7.63 -3.99 -4.83
C ALA A 252 -8.02 -2.63 -4.24
N ALA A 253 -7.00 -1.87 -3.82
CA ALA A 253 -7.17 -0.54 -3.24
C ALA A 253 -7.06 0.59 -4.29
N VAL A 254 -7.76 1.69 -4.02
CA VAL A 254 -7.58 2.96 -4.75
C VAL A 254 -7.22 4.06 -3.77
N VAL A 255 -6.18 4.82 -4.06
CA VAL A 255 -5.74 5.95 -3.23
C VAL A 255 -5.67 7.22 -4.09
N GLU A 256 -6.38 8.26 -3.64
CA GLU A 256 -6.41 9.57 -4.26
C GLU A 256 -5.84 10.61 -3.29
N LEU A 257 -4.76 11.30 -3.70
CA LEU A 257 -4.20 12.44 -2.95
C LEU A 257 -4.40 13.73 -3.74
N VAL A 258 -4.87 14.79 -3.08
CA VAL A 258 -5.00 16.12 -3.69
C VAL A 258 -4.26 17.13 -2.82
N ALA A 259 -3.19 17.71 -3.37
CA ALA A 259 -2.41 18.76 -2.72
C ALA A 259 -2.64 20.10 -3.43
N LEU A 260 -3.22 21.07 -2.72
CA LEU A 260 -3.40 22.44 -3.21
C LEU A 260 -2.13 23.29 -3.00
N ASP A 261 -2.23 24.60 -3.20
CA ASP A 261 -1.08 25.52 -3.20
C ASP A 261 -0.27 25.41 -1.90
N ASP A 262 1.06 25.27 -1.96
CA ASP A 262 1.94 25.11 -0.80
C ASP A 262 1.66 23.89 0.11
N ALA A 263 0.75 22.99 -0.29
CA ALA A 263 0.35 21.85 0.51
C ALA A 263 1.35 20.70 0.42
N LYS A 264 1.50 19.93 1.50
CA LYS A 264 2.43 18.79 1.57
C LYS A 264 1.75 17.53 2.09
N ILE A 265 1.81 16.45 1.31
CA ILE A 265 1.31 15.13 1.69
C ILE A 265 2.47 14.15 1.65
N LYS A 266 2.81 13.58 2.81
CA LYS A 266 3.71 12.42 2.90
C LYS A 266 2.86 11.18 3.12
N TYR A 267 2.97 10.21 2.22
CA TYR A 267 2.20 8.96 2.27
C TYR A 267 3.16 7.79 2.39
N SER A 268 3.10 7.08 3.51
CA SER A 268 3.95 5.93 3.79
C SER A 268 3.13 4.65 3.77
N THR A 269 3.69 3.56 3.24
CA THR A 269 3.05 2.24 3.22
C THR A 269 4.04 1.18 3.72
N VAL A 270 3.63 0.40 4.72
CA VAL A 270 4.37 -0.78 5.17
C VAL A 270 3.43 -1.99 5.07
N GLN A 271 3.71 -2.86 4.11
CA GLN A 271 2.87 -4.02 3.82
C GLN A 271 3.63 -5.31 4.13
N ASN A 272 3.03 -6.18 4.95
CA ASN A 272 3.51 -7.53 5.23
C ASN A 272 2.37 -8.56 5.10
N TRP A 273 2.15 -8.99 3.86
CA TRP A 273 1.11 -9.95 3.51
C TRP A 273 1.58 -11.42 3.66
N TYR A 274 0.66 -12.37 3.54
CA TYR A 274 1.02 -13.79 3.39
C TYR A 274 1.38 -14.10 1.93
N PRO A 275 2.61 -14.55 1.62
CA PRO A 275 3.09 -14.70 0.24
C PRO A 275 2.57 -15.96 -0.47
N GLY A 276 1.82 -16.80 0.24
CA GLY A 276 1.59 -18.19 -0.16
C GLY A 276 2.68 -19.10 0.39
N ASP A 277 2.53 -20.39 0.17
CA ASP A 277 3.55 -21.37 0.53
C ASP A 277 4.78 -21.31 -0.42
N LYS A 278 5.78 -22.16 -0.14
CA LYS A 278 7.02 -22.25 -0.94
C LYS A 278 6.80 -22.64 -2.40
N ASP A 279 5.68 -23.30 -2.71
CA ASP A 279 5.31 -23.73 -4.05
C ASP A 279 4.43 -22.70 -4.78
N GLY A 280 4.04 -21.63 -4.08
CA GLY A 280 3.24 -20.51 -4.60
C GLY A 280 1.74 -20.75 -4.52
N VAL A 281 1.29 -21.67 -3.68
CA VAL A 281 -0.13 -21.91 -3.40
C VAL A 281 -0.61 -20.89 -2.37
N GLY A 282 -1.76 -20.26 -2.63
CA GLY A 282 -2.32 -19.22 -1.78
C GLY A 282 -1.60 -17.88 -1.89
N GLY A 283 -1.82 -17.04 -0.88
CA GLY A 283 -1.25 -15.70 -0.79
C GLY A 283 -2.03 -14.62 -1.54
N ILE A 284 -1.60 -13.37 -1.37
CA ILE A 284 -2.40 -12.20 -1.76
C ILE A 284 -2.03 -11.65 -3.14
N TYR A 285 -3.05 -11.30 -3.91
CA TYR A 285 -2.94 -10.49 -5.13
C TYR A 285 -3.19 -9.03 -4.79
N ASN A 286 -2.14 -8.21 -4.87
CA ASN A 286 -2.13 -6.82 -4.46
C ASN A 286 -2.16 -5.92 -5.71
N PHE A 287 -3.36 -5.56 -6.17
CA PHE A 287 -3.61 -4.82 -7.43
C PHE A 287 -4.12 -3.41 -7.14
N VAL A 288 -3.20 -2.46 -6.97
CA VAL A 288 -3.50 -1.17 -6.35
C VAL A 288 -3.27 -0.01 -7.31
N THR A 289 -4.21 0.93 -7.31
CA THR A 289 -4.09 2.20 -8.05
C THR A 289 -3.95 3.36 -7.07
N LYS A 290 -2.72 3.85 -6.86
CA LYS A 290 -2.46 5.07 -6.08
C LYS A 290 -2.09 6.23 -7.00
N ARG A 291 -2.67 7.40 -6.81
CA ARG A 291 -2.30 8.60 -7.57
C ARG A 291 -2.50 9.86 -6.75
N GLY A 292 -1.49 10.73 -6.81
CA GLY A 292 -1.54 12.07 -6.25
C GLY A 292 -1.61 13.12 -7.35
N ASP A 293 -2.40 14.16 -7.13
CA ASP A 293 -2.48 15.36 -7.96
C ASP A 293 -1.90 16.52 -7.14
N CYS A 294 -0.66 16.89 -7.47
CA CYS A 294 -0.03 18.14 -7.07
C CYS A 294 -0.72 19.27 -7.84
N ARG A 295 -1.98 19.54 -7.47
CA ARG A 295 -2.92 20.40 -8.18
C ARG A 295 -2.52 21.86 -8.06
N GLY A 296 -2.05 22.26 -6.89
CA GLY A 296 -1.63 23.63 -6.59
C GLY A 296 -0.15 23.90 -6.80
N LYS A 297 0.23 25.18 -6.85
CA LYS A 297 1.61 25.64 -6.98
C LYS A 297 2.42 25.28 -5.73
N ARG A 298 3.69 24.91 -5.89
CA ARG A 298 4.59 24.51 -4.79
C ARG A 298 4.03 23.37 -3.91
N SER A 299 3.07 22.61 -4.44
CA SER A 299 2.55 21.42 -3.76
C SER A 299 3.58 20.28 -3.79
N HIS A 300 3.56 19.44 -2.76
CA HIS A 300 4.53 18.36 -2.60
C HIS A 300 3.82 17.07 -2.20
N ILE A 301 3.98 16.02 -3.00
CA ILE A 301 3.53 14.67 -2.66
C ILE A 301 4.74 13.75 -2.62
N SER A 302 4.89 13.02 -1.52
CA SER A 302 5.98 12.06 -1.30
C SER A 302 5.41 10.70 -0.96
N TRP A 303 5.72 9.70 -1.79
CA TRP A 303 5.36 8.30 -1.58
C TRP A 303 6.55 7.55 -1.00
N THR A 304 6.35 6.85 0.11
CA THR A 304 7.36 5.95 0.68
C THR A 304 6.73 4.58 0.90
N GLN A 305 7.34 3.51 0.39
CA GLN A 305 6.77 2.17 0.52
C GLN A 305 7.82 1.11 0.82
N VAL A 306 7.47 0.18 1.71
CA VAL A 306 8.19 -1.07 1.96
C VAL A 306 7.21 -2.22 1.80
N GLU A 307 7.54 -3.11 0.89
CA GLU A 307 6.59 -4.06 0.35
C GLU A 307 7.15 -5.47 0.39
N THR A 308 6.51 -6.30 1.19
CA THR A 308 6.81 -7.71 1.32
C THR A 308 5.52 -8.53 1.44
N GLY A 309 5.63 -9.82 1.14
CA GLY A 309 4.61 -10.80 1.50
C GLY A 309 3.42 -10.96 0.56
N SER A 310 3.29 -10.27 -0.57
CA SER A 310 2.21 -10.60 -1.54
C SER A 310 2.67 -11.69 -2.51
N SER A 311 1.79 -12.61 -2.90
CA SER A 311 2.08 -13.59 -3.96
C SER A 311 2.31 -12.87 -5.29
N ILE A 312 1.42 -11.92 -5.61
CA ILE A 312 1.56 -11.05 -6.77
C ILE A 312 1.32 -9.60 -6.38
N THR A 313 2.21 -8.72 -6.82
CA THR A 313 2.09 -7.28 -6.63
C THR A 313 2.05 -6.56 -7.96
N TRP A 314 1.03 -5.72 -8.16
CA TRP A 314 0.88 -4.90 -9.36
C TRP A 314 0.43 -3.49 -9.00
N LYS A 315 1.35 -2.52 -9.05
CA LYS A 315 1.05 -1.13 -8.66
C LYS A 315 2.04 -0.11 -9.16
N TYR A 316 1.53 1.10 -9.42
CA TYR A 316 2.32 2.23 -9.86
C TYR A 316 1.86 3.54 -9.20
N PRO A 317 2.19 3.80 -7.92
CA PRO A 317 1.93 5.09 -7.31
C PRO A 317 2.43 6.22 -8.18
N SER A 318 1.54 7.15 -8.50
CA SER A 318 1.79 8.16 -9.52
C SER A 318 1.64 9.57 -8.94
N VAL A 319 2.37 10.55 -9.48
CA VAL A 319 2.19 11.97 -9.17
C VAL A 319 1.96 12.74 -10.45
N ILE A 320 0.84 13.46 -10.52
CA ILE A 320 0.56 14.48 -11.52
C ILE A 320 1.06 15.81 -10.96
N LEU A 321 2.15 16.32 -11.52
CA LEU A 321 2.77 17.59 -11.14
C LEU A 321 2.15 18.72 -11.96
N ARG A 322 0.91 19.10 -11.58
CA ARG A 322 0.08 20.06 -12.31
C ARG A 322 0.47 21.50 -12.02
N GLY A 323 0.64 21.85 -10.74
CA GLY A 323 1.01 23.19 -10.34
C GLY A 323 2.47 23.51 -10.61
N ASP A 324 2.75 24.78 -10.87
CA ASP A 324 4.12 25.29 -11.00
C ASP A 324 4.91 25.06 -9.70
N ASP A 325 6.20 24.78 -9.84
CA ASP A 325 7.14 24.51 -8.76
C ASP A 325 6.73 23.31 -7.87
N SER A 326 5.83 22.44 -8.33
CA SER A 326 5.42 21.25 -7.58
C SER A 326 6.49 20.15 -7.56
N VAL A 327 6.47 19.35 -6.50
CA VAL A 327 7.47 18.31 -6.21
C VAL A 327 6.79 16.95 -6.01
N GLY A 328 7.32 15.93 -6.67
CA GLY A 328 6.85 14.55 -6.57
C GLY A 328 7.99 13.62 -6.20
N GLU A 329 7.84 12.86 -5.12
CA GLU A 329 8.89 11.94 -4.68
C GLU A 329 8.33 10.53 -4.53
N PHE A 330 9.17 9.55 -4.82
CA PHE A 330 8.85 8.14 -4.67
C PHE A 330 10.06 7.36 -4.16
N TYR A 331 9.91 6.72 -3.01
CA TYR A 331 10.90 5.89 -2.36
C TYR A 331 10.30 4.50 -2.14
N SER A 332 10.91 3.46 -2.70
CA SER A 332 10.35 2.11 -2.63
C SER A 332 11.40 1.05 -2.35
N VAL A 333 11.08 0.16 -1.42
CA VAL A 333 11.71 -1.16 -1.27
C VAL A 333 10.68 -2.22 -1.63
N ALA A 334 11.03 -3.11 -2.55
CA ALA A 334 10.19 -4.24 -2.92
C ALA A 334 11.01 -5.54 -2.80
N LEU A 335 10.54 -6.49 -1.98
CA LEU A 335 11.14 -7.81 -1.84
C LEU A 335 10.27 -8.86 -2.49
N SER A 336 10.88 -9.75 -3.27
CA SER A 336 10.23 -10.94 -3.83
C SER A 336 11.08 -12.17 -3.55
N ASN A 337 10.51 -13.14 -2.82
CA ASN A 337 11.12 -14.42 -2.48
C ASN A 337 10.23 -15.58 -2.96
N HIS A 338 10.72 -16.81 -2.88
CA HIS A 338 9.99 -18.02 -3.29
C HIS A 338 9.39 -17.89 -4.70
N ARG A 339 8.07 -17.97 -4.86
CA ARG A 339 7.37 -17.82 -6.15
C ARG A 339 6.70 -16.46 -6.33
N GLN A 340 7.01 -15.50 -5.47
CA GLN A 340 6.43 -14.16 -5.53
C GLN A 340 6.81 -13.44 -6.83
N GLN A 341 5.85 -12.68 -7.36
CA GLN A 341 6.01 -11.86 -8.55
C GLN A 341 5.63 -10.42 -8.24
N ALA A 342 6.47 -9.46 -8.63
CA ALA A 342 6.19 -8.04 -8.45
C ALA A 342 6.40 -7.30 -9.78
N ASP A 343 5.39 -6.60 -10.29
CA ASP A 343 5.52 -5.57 -11.32
C ASP A 343 5.10 -4.23 -10.68
N THR A 344 6.11 -3.51 -10.19
CA THR A 344 5.94 -2.31 -9.36
C THR A 344 6.70 -1.13 -9.95
N GLY A 345 6.33 0.08 -9.57
CA GLY A 345 7.14 1.26 -9.86
C GLY A 345 6.33 2.52 -9.69
N THR A 346 6.58 3.54 -10.50
CA THR A 346 5.95 4.85 -10.33
C THR A 346 5.78 5.59 -11.65
N LYS A 347 4.87 6.57 -11.68
CA LYS A 347 4.69 7.47 -12.81
C LYS A 347 4.75 8.92 -12.34
N MET A 348 5.73 9.67 -12.85
CA MET A 348 5.87 11.11 -12.62
C MET A 348 5.48 11.87 -13.89
N ILE A 349 4.40 12.64 -13.83
CA ILE A 349 3.83 13.36 -14.97
C ILE A 349 4.00 14.86 -14.73
N HIS A 350 4.97 15.47 -15.41
CA HIS A 350 5.30 16.89 -15.29
C HIS A 350 4.45 17.74 -16.24
N MET A 351 3.64 18.64 -15.67
CA MET A 351 2.79 19.58 -16.41
C MET A 351 3.11 21.04 -16.11
N GLY A 352 3.27 21.38 -14.83
CA GLY A 352 3.64 22.74 -14.39
C GLY A 352 5.10 23.08 -14.68
N LYS A 353 5.42 24.38 -14.62
CA LYS A 353 6.80 24.89 -14.76
C LYS A 353 7.65 24.54 -13.54
N ASN A 354 8.96 24.42 -13.71
CA ASN A 354 9.97 24.16 -12.68
C ASN A 354 9.67 22.93 -11.79
N THR A 355 8.85 21.99 -12.28
CA THR A 355 8.45 20.82 -11.51
C THR A 355 9.61 19.88 -11.29
N ARG A 356 9.67 19.24 -10.11
CA ARG A 356 10.77 18.34 -9.73
C ARG A 356 10.25 16.98 -9.34
N SER A 357 10.94 15.94 -9.75
CA SER A 357 10.69 14.61 -9.23
C SER A 357 11.94 13.81 -8.91
N THR A 358 11.82 13.01 -7.85
CA THR A 358 12.86 12.08 -7.39
C THR A 358 12.25 10.70 -7.28
N ILE A 359 12.89 9.71 -7.90
CA ILE A 359 12.47 8.30 -7.86
C ILE A 359 13.65 7.49 -7.36
N ILE A 360 13.50 6.84 -6.21
CA ILE A 360 14.48 5.88 -5.67
C ILE A 360 13.76 4.56 -5.46
N SER A 361 14.10 3.55 -6.27
CA SER A 361 13.56 2.20 -6.15
C SER A 361 14.68 1.21 -5.86
N LYS A 362 14.47 0.40 -4.82
CA LYS A 362 15.35 -0.68 -4.37
C LYS A 362 14.60 -2.00 -4.47
N GLY A 363 14.82 -2.74 -5.54
CA GLY A 363 14.26 -4.08 -5.74
C GLY A 363 15.17 -5.15 -5.15
N ILE A 364 14.62 -6.09 -4.40
CA ILE A 364 15.33 -7.27 -3.90
C ILE A 364 14.62 -8.50 -4.44
N SER A 365 15.39 -9.41 -5.02
CA SER A 365 14.88 -10.66 -5.59
C SER A 365 15.68 -11.83 -5.04
N ALA A 366 14.99 -12.76 -4.37
CA ALA A 366 15.58 -13.89 -3.66
C ALA A 366 14.94 -15.22 -4.11
N GLY A 367 15.66 -16.33 -3.94
CA GLY A 367 15.14 -17.67 -4.26
C GLY A 367 14.76 -17.81 -5.74
N HIS A 368 13.46 -17.99 -6.01
CA HIS A 368 12.87 -18.02 -7.36
C HIS A 368 11.97 -16.80 -7.64
N GLY A 369 12.04 -15.78 -6.78
CA GLY A 369 11.24 -14.56 -6.89
C GLY A 369 11.53 -13.81 -8.19
N SER A 370 10.53 -13.09 -8.67
CA SER A 370 10.64 -12.27 -9.87
C SER A 370 10.18 -10.85 -9.56
N ASN A 371 11.12 -9.91 -9.58
CA ASN A 371 10.85 -8.50 -9.34
C ASN A 371 11.04 -7.71 -10.63
N ALA A 372 10.07 -6.88 -11.00
CA ALA A 372 10.10 -6.00 -12.14
C ALA A 372 9.79 -4.57 -11.68
N TYR A 373 10.76 -3.68 -11.82
CA TYR A 373 10.53 -2.24 -11.76
C TYR A 373 10.01 -1.75 -13.11
N ARG A 374 8.97 -0.92 -13.10
CA ARG A 374 8.44 -0.23 -14.28
C ARG A 374 8.10 1.22 -13.94
N GLY A 375 8.84 2.13 -14.56
CA GLY A 375 8.73 3.56 -14.33
C GLY A 375 8.26 4.32 -15.56
N LEU A 376 7.50 5.40 -15.36
CA LEU A 376 7.23 6.41 -16.39
C LEU A 376 7.62 7.79 -15.89
N VAL A 377 8.49 8.48 -16.62
CA VAL A 377 8.72 9.92 -16.47
C VAL A 377 8.24 10.59 -17.74
N ARG A 378 7.17 11.38 -17.62
CA ARG A 378 6.59 12.12 -18.75
C ARG A 378 6.72 13.62 -18.51
N ILE A 379 7.45 14.31 -19.36
CA ILE A 379 7.55 15.77 -19.41
C ILE A 379 6.68 16.29 -20.55
N THR A 380 5.60 16.97 -20.22
CA THR A 380 4.70 17.57 -21.23
C THR A 380 5.32 18.82 -21.87
N PRO A 381 4.79 19.31 -23.01
CA PRO A 381 5.34 20.50 -23.67
C PRO A 381 5.30 21.77 -22.81
N MET A 382 4.39 21.86 -21.84
CA MET A 382 4.22 23.03 -20.97
C MET A 382 5.19 23.05 -19.77
N ALA A 383 5.82 21.92 -19.45
CA ALA A 383 6.65 21.74 -18.26
C ALA A 383 8.07 22.29 -18.46
N GLU A 384 8.16 23.62 -18.54
CA GLU A 384 9.42 24.36 -18.66
C GLU A 384 10.32 24.15 -17.42
N ASN A 385 11.62 23.94 -17.61
CA ASN A 385 12.63 23.69 -16.57
C ASN A 385 12.31 22.50 -15.64
N ALA A 386 11.52 21.52 -16.10
CA ALA A 386 11.24 20.32 -15.34
C ALA A 386 12.53 19.53 -15.06
N ARG A 387 12.62 18.93 -13.87
CA ARG A 387 13.76 18.10 -13.47
C ARG A 387 13.31 16.77 -12.92
N ASN A 388 13.95 15.70 -13.36
CA ASN A 388 13.77 14.36 -12.79
C ASN A 388 15.13 13.72 -12.51
N TYR A 389 15.23 13.08 -11.35
CA TYR A 389 16.29 12.12 -11.03
C TYR A 389 15.67 10.79 -10.68
N THR A 390 16.10 9.72 -11.36
CA THR A 390 15.61 8.36 -11.14
C THR A 390 16.78 7.42 -10.88
N GLN A 391 16.74 6.69 -9.77
CA GLN A 391 17.69 5.66 -9.40
C GLN A 391 16.94 4.34 -9.13
N CYS A 392 17.29 3.30 -9.87
CA CYS A 392 16.66 1.98 -9.81
C CYS A 392 17.71 0.92 -9.52
N ASP A 393 17.86 0.53 -8.27
CA ASP A 393 18.82 -0.49 -7.88
C ASP A 393 18.12 -1.83 -7.64
N SER A 394 18.71 -2.90 -8.13
CA SER A 394 18.23 -4.26 -7.95
C SER A 394 19.31 -5.10 -7.27
N LEU A 395 18.93 -5.84 -6.22
CA LEU A 395 19.78 -6.78 -5.52
C LEU A 395 19.26 -8.21 -5.73
N LEU A 396 20.10 -9.07 -6.31
CA LEU A 396 19.78 -10.48 -6.51
C LEU A 396 20.47 -11.33 -5.44
N ILE A 397 19.69 -12.18 -4.78
CA ILE A 397 20.13 -13.14 -3.77
C ILE A 397 19.83 -14.55 -4.29
N GLY A 398 20.90 -15.27 -4.67
CA GLY A 398 20.80 -16.61 -5.26
C GLY A 398 20.91 -16.62 -6.79
N LYS A 399 20.73 -17.80 -7.37
CA LYS A 399 20.99 -18.07 -8.80
C LYS A 399 19.73 -18.17 -9.68
N ARG A 400 18.54 -18.28 -9.08
CA ARG A 400 17.28 -18.59 -9.76
C ARG A 400 16.25 -17.45 -9.75
N CYS A 401 16.55 -16.35 -9.06
CA CYS A 401 15.71 -15.18 -8.99
C CYS A 401 15.93 -14.28 -10.21
N ALA A 402 14.96 -13.39 -10.46
CA ALA A 402 15.01 -12.43 -11.56
C ALA A 402 14.73 -11.01 -11.07
N ALA A 403 15.47 -10.05 -11.63
CA ALA A 403 15.21 -8.63 -11.48
C ALA A 403 15.14 -8.00 -12.87
N HIS A 404 14.06 -7.26 -13.13
CA HIS A 404 13.79 -6.58 -14.39
C HIS A 404 13.60 -5.09 -14.17
N THR A 405 14.01 -4.27 -15.13
CA THR A 405 13.85 -2.81 -15.06
C THR A 405 13.35 -2.31 -16.41
N PHE A 406 12.15 -1.71 -16.41
CA PHE A 406 11.46 -1.21 -17.60
C PHE A 406 11.19 0.31 -17.46
N PRO A 407 12.21 1.16 -17.61
CA PRO A 407 12.02 2.61 -17.56
C PRO A 407 11.43 3.12 -18.88
N THR A 408 10.47 4.04 -18.79
CA THR A 408 9.94 4.79 -19.93
C THR A 408 10.13 6.28 -19.67
N ILE A 409 10.80 6.96 -20.59
CA ILE A 409 11.07 8.40 -20.49
C ILE A 409 10.51 9.07 -21.74
N GLU A 410 9.57 9.99 -21.55
CA GLU A 410 8.93 10.75 -22.61
C GLU A 410 9.15 12.24 -22.35
N VAL A 411 10.05 12.88 -23.12
CA VAL A 411 10.39 14.30 -22.93
C VAL A 411 9.91 15.11 -24.13
N GLN A 412 8.95 16.01 -23.91
CA GLN A 412 8.37 16.87 -24.94
C GLN A 412 8.70 18.36 -24.73
N ASN A 413 9.58 18.70 -23.78
CA ASN A 413 10.04 20.06 -23.54
C ASN A 413 11.59 20.13 -23.55
N PRO A 414 12.21 21.01 -24.35
CA PRO A 414 13.67 21.06 -24.52
C PRO A 414 14.44 21.63 -23.33
N SER A 415 13.77 22.30 -22.38
CA SER A 415 14.41 22.85 -21.18
C SER A 415 14.52 21.85 -20.02
N ALA A 416 13.96 20.65 -20.20
CA ALA A 416 13.91 19.64 -19.15
C ALA A 416 15.26 18.93 -18.95
N ILE A 417 15.53 18.55 -17.71
CA ILE A 417 16.70 17.73 -17.34
C ILE A 417 16.16 16.44 -16.72
N VAL A 418 16.47 15.30 -17.35
CA VAL A 418 16.01 13.98 -16.90
C VAL A 418 17.21 13.06 -16.81
N GLU A 419 17.43 12.50 -15.63
CA GLU A 419 18.51 11.57 -15.33
C GLU A 419 17.93 10.24 -14.86
N HIS A 420 18.45 9.13 -15.40
CA HIS A 420 18.04 7.79 -15.03
C HIS A 420 19.25 6.88 -14.90
N GLU A 421 19.39 6.29 -13.72
CA GLU A 421 20.43 5.34 -13.37
C GLU A 421 19.78 4.04 -12.91
N ALA A 422 20.32 2.90 -13.37
CA ALA A 422 19.88 1.59 -12.94
C ALA A 422 21.08 0.67 -12.70
N THR A 423 21.11 0.06 -11.51
CA THR A 423 22.21 -0.83 -11.10
C THR A 423 21.68 -2.20 -10.74
N ALA A 424 22.31 -3.26 -11.24
CA ALA A 424 22.04 -4.62 -10.79
C ALA A 424 23.25 -5.15 -10.00
N SER A 425 23.01 -5.50 -8.75
CA SER A 425 24.02 -5.99 -7.81
C SER A 425 23.67 -7.39 -7.33
N ARG A 426 24.69 -8.14 -6.94
CA ARG A 426 24.56 -9.41 -6.22
C ARG A 426 25.32 -9.31 -4.91
N ILE A 427 24.83 -9.99 -3.88
CA ILE A 427 25.61 -10.15 -2.66
C ILE A 427 26.82 -11.04 -3.01
N GLY A 428 28.02 -10.49 -2.89
CA GLY A 428 29.26 -11.19 -3.23
C GLY A 428 29.65 -12.22 -2.16
N GLU A 429 30.19 -13.36 -2.59
CA GLU A 429 30.71 -14.39 -1.67
C GLU A 429 31.78 -13.80 -0.73
N ASP A 430 32.62 -12.89 -1.24
CA ASP A 430 33.66 -12.20 -0.44
C ASP A 430 33.07 -11.33 0.68
N GLN A 431 31.94 -10.66 0.43
CA GLN A 431 31.28 -9.82 1.44
C GLN A 431 30.71 -10.67 2.57
N LEU A 432 30.07 -11.79 2.22
CA LEU A 432 29.54 -12.75 3.19
C LEU A 432 30.68 -13.43 3.97
N PHE A 433 31.70 -13.90 3.27
CA PHE A 433 32.88 -14.51 3.89
C PHE A 433 33.56 -13.57 4.87
N TYR A 434 33.72 -12.28 4.50
CA TYR A 434 34.31 -11.28 5.38
C TYR A 434 33.48 -11.07 6.67
N ALA A 435 32.15 -10.96 6.55
CA ALA A 435 31.27 -10.81 7.70
C ALA A 435 31.30 -12.06 8.60
N MET A 436 31.23 -13.25 8.01
CA MET A 436 31.29 -14.53 8.72
C MET A 436 32.62 -14.74 9.44
N GLN A 437 33.74 -14.32 8.84
CA GLN A 437 35.05 -14.34 9.49
C GLN A 437 35.12 -13.44 10.74
N ARG A 438 34.20 -12.47 10.88
CA ARG A 438 34.06 -11.61 12.06
C ARG A 438 33.06 -12.14 13.09
N GLY A 439 32.57 -13.37 12.91
CA GLY A 439 31.64 -14.03 13.84
C GLY A 439 30.17 -13.67 13.63
N ILE A 440 29.84 -12.97 12.53
CA ILE A 440 28.46 -12.65 12.15
C ILE A 440 27.88 -13.88 11.42
N SER A 441 26.65 -14.29 11.74
CA SER A 441 26.01 -15.39 11.01
C SER A 441 25.79 -15.01 9.53
N ALA A 442 25.64 -16.01 8.65
CA ALA A 442 25.37 -15.74 7.24
C ALA A 442 24.06 -14.95 7.03
N GLU A 443 23.04 -15.25 7.84
CA GLU A 443 21.73 -14.59 7.81
C GLU A 443 21.84 -13.14 8.29
N ASP A 444 22.51 -12.90 9.42
CA ASP A 444 22.74 -11.55 9.94
C ASP A 444 23.58 -10.71 8.97
N ALA A 445 24.55 -11.33 8.29
CA ALA A 445 25.36 -10.66 7.27
C ALA A 445 24.53 -10.22 6.06
N VAL A 446 23.63 -11.08 5.56
CA VAL A 446 22.70 -10.73 4.47
C VAL A 446 21.75 -9.62 4.92
N SER A 447 21.14 -9.75 6.10
CA SER A 447 20.26 -8.72 6.67
C SER A 447 20.97 -7.37 6.79
N MET A 448 22.21 -7.35 7.29
CA MET A 448 23.03 -6.14 7.39
C MET A 448 23.29 -5.49 6.02
N ILE A 449 23.66 -6.29 5.00
CA ILE A 449 23.92 -5.80 3.64
C ILE A 449 22.64 -5.24 3.01
N VAL A 450 21.53 -5.96 3.13
CA VAL A 450 20.23 -5.54 2.60
C VAL A 450 19.73 -4.26 3.29
N ASN A 451 19.89 -4.15 4.60
CA ASN A 451 19.56 -2.93 5.33
C ASN A 451 20.42 -1.74 4.89
N GLY A 452 21.71 -1.97 4.63
CA GLY A 452 22.60 -0.98 4.02
C GLY A 452 22.13 -0.53 2.63
N PHE A 453 21.70 -1.48 1.81
CA PHE A 453 21.17 -1.24 0.46
C PHE A 453 19.87 -0.41 0.47
N CYS A 454 18.98 -0.65 1.45
CA CYS A 454 17.69 0.02 1.56
C CYS A 454 17.73 1.32 2.39
N LYS A 455 18.89 1.71 2.92
CA LYS A 455 19.06 2.81 3.88
C LYS A 455 18.45 4.14 3.43
N GLU A 456 18.55 4.46 2.14
CA GLU A 456 18.01 5.70 1.59
C GLU A 456 16.49 5.76 1.69
N VAL A 457 15.80 4.64 1.45
CA VAL A 457 14.34 4.57 1.56
C VAL A 457 13.90 4.57 3.01
N PHE A 458 14.59 3.85 3.90
CA PHE A 458 14.22 3.81 5.32
C PHE A 458 14.35 5.15 6.03
N LYS A 459 15.26 6.02 5.59
CA LYS A 459 15.36 7.39 6.13
C LYS A 459 14.12 8.23 5.85
N GLU A 460 13.37 7.89 4.82
CA GLU A 460 12.13 8.56 4.44
C GLU A 460 10.91 8.00 5.18
N LEU A 461 11.06 6.92 5.95
CA LEU A 461 10.02 6.45 6.87
C LEU A 461 10.13 7.12 8.24
N PRO A 462 9.03 7.29 8.98
CA PRO A 462 9.12 7.65 10.40
C PRO A 462 9.89 6.56 11.17
N MET A 463 10.63 6.97 12.20
CA MET A 463 11.63 6.11 12.86
C MET A 463 11.05 4.78 13.37
N GLU A 464 9.86 4.80 13.95
CA GLU A 464 9.19 3.60 14.46
C GLU A 464 8.93 2.58 13.34
N PHE A 465 8.50 3.04 12.17
CA PHE A 465 8.21 2.20 11.01
C PHE A 465 9.45 1.79 10.24
N ALA A 466 10.51 2.59 10.27
CA ALA A 466 11.80 2.20 9.71
C ALA A 466 12.35 0.96 10.46
N VAL A 467 12.20 0.89 11.78
CA VAL A 467 12.59 -0.27 12.59
C VAL A 467 11.72 -1.48 12.28
N GLU A 468 10.39 -1.29 12.18
CA GLU A 468 9.47 -2.37 11.81
C GLU A 468 9.79 -2.94 10.43
N ALA A 469 9.99 -2.07 9.43
CA ALA A 469 10.37 -2.45 8.08
C ALA A 469 11.69 -3.27 8.03
N GLN A 470 12.70 -2.89 8.82
CA GLN A 470 13.96 -3.63 8.91
C GLN A 470 13.76 -5.04 9.48
N ASN A 471 12.96 -5.17 10.54
CA ASN A 471 12.66 -6.46 11.14
C ASN A 471 11.88 -7.36 10.17
N LEU A 472 10.87 -6.80 9.49
CA LEU A 472 10.06 -7.51 8.50
C LEU A 472 10.89 -8.04 7.32
N LEU A 473 11.83 -7.23 6.83
CA LEU A 473 12.74 -7.64 5.76
C LEU A 473 13.73 -8.71 6.23
N GLY A 474 14.22 -8.62 7.47
CA GLY A 474 15.08 -9.64 8.07
C GLY A 474 14.40 -11.01 8.06
N VAL A 475 13.19 -11.09 8.63
CA VAL A 475 12.41 -12.35 8.69
C VAL A 475 12.08 -12.88 7.29
N SER A 476 11.73 -12.00 6.34
CA SER A 476 11.41 -12.43 4.96
C SER A 476 12.62 -12.98 4.18
N LEU A 477 13.84 -12.71 4.66
CA LEU A 477 15.10 -13.13 4.04
C LEU A 477 15.76 -14.31 4.75
N GLU A 478 15.30 -14.70 5.94
CA GLU A 478 15.73 -15.94 6.60
C GLU A 478 15.51 -17.14 5.66
N GLY A 479 16.46 -18.08 5.62
CA GLY A 479 16.43 -19.23 4.71
C GLY A 479 16.58 -18.93 3.21
N SER A 480 16.71 -17.66 2.80
CA SER A 480 16.91 -17.27 1.38
C SER A 480 18.35 -17.44 0.88
N VAL A 481 19.26 -17.79 1.79
CA VAL A 481 20.69 -17.95 1.56
C VAL A 481 20.98 -19.45 1.38
N GLY A 482 20.72 -19.97 0.18
CA GLY A 482 20.92 -21.38 -0.19
C GLY A 482 20.73 -21.66 -1.67
#